data_AF-A0A7D5M3X3-F1
#
_entry.id   AF-A0A7D5M3X3-F1
#
_cell.length_a   1.000
_cell.length_b   1.000
_cell.length_c   1.000
_cell.angle_alpha   90.00
_cell.angle_beta   90.00
_cell.angle_gamma   90.00
#
_symmetry.space_group_name_H-M   'P 1'
#
loop_
_entity.id
_entity.type
_entity.pdbx_description
1 polymer ?
#
loop_
_entity_poly.entity_id
_entity_poly.type
_entity_poly.pdbx_seq_one_letter_code
_entity_poly.pdbx_strand_id
1 'polypeptide(L)'
;MLLSTVSVNESVQAFAQTMQDNDFTVRNAEQINKDPVAKSILEKIELMKKQMAEIKDEKKKQQEHQKFIDQQRAVAKQELNKELDRMNDKYKDHTPKASFTSFVSSKPADTQLVYWDMFNFQQQKVSEARKAMKSVLDNGGSLQEAREAYHNAGAVKRVQLIDITKDLNIKHGLADNTVQSTFDKYGKLPRYD
;
A
#
# COMPACT_ATOMS: atom_id res chain seq x y z
N MET A 1 -2.01 15.96 -3.15
CA MET A 1 -2.69 16.91 -2.24
C MET A 1 -1.99 16.80 -0.90
N LEU A 2 -1.21 17.82 -0.52
CA LEU A 2 -0.31 17.78 0.63
C LEU A 2 -1.11 17.73 1.94
N LEU A 3 -0.95 16.64 2.70
CA LEU A 3 -1.42 16.53 4.08
C LEU A 3 -0.49 17.35 4.97
N SER A 4 -0.83 18.61 5.20
CA SER A 4 -0.25 19.38 6.29
C SER A 4 -0.85 18.89 7.60
N THR A 5 -0.07 18.12 8.35
CA THR A 5 -0.36 17.79 9.75
C THR A 5 -0.20 19.06 10.58
N VAL A 6 -1.28 19.81 10.76
CA VAL A 6 -1.34 20.84 11.79
C VAL A 6 -1.46 20.09 13.12
N SER A 7 -0.31 19.88 13.77
CA SER A 7 -0.25 19.52 15.18
C SER A 7 -0.90 20.64 15.97
N VAL A 8 -2.16 20.46 16.34
CA VAL A 8 -2.82 21.37 17.27
C VAL A 8 -2.21 21.06 18.63
N ASN A 9 -1.11 21.75 18.95
CA ASN A 9 -0.67 21.87 20.33
C ASN A 9 -1.85 22.41 21.12
N GLU A 10 -2.43 21.57 21.99
CA GLU A 10 -3.32 22.02 23.06
C GLU A 10 -2.48 22.79 24.08
N SER A 11 -2.01 23.98 23.72
CA SER A 11 -1.68 25.00 24.69
C SER A 11 -2.97 25.73 24.99
N VAL A 12 -3.73 25.23 25.98
CA VAL A 12 -4.68 26.07 26.72
C VAL A 12 -3.82 27.18 27.33
N GLN A 13 -3.69 28.31 26.63
CA GLN A 13 -3.09 29.50 27.19
C GLN A 13 -4.02 29.97 28.29
N ALA A 14 -3.73 29.54 29.52
CA ALA A 14 -4.28 30.10 30.72
C ALA A 14 -3.98 31.61 30.69
N PHE A 15 -5.02 32.41 30.57
CA PHE A 15 -4.96 33.86 30.72
C PHE A 15 -4.77 34.17 32.21
N ALA A 16 -3.58 33.86 32.74
CA ALA A 16 -3.18 34.20 34.09
C ALA A 16 -2.09 35.27 33.99
N GLN A 17 -2.51 36.53 33.78
CA GLN A 17 -1.66 37.67 34.07
C GLN A 17 -1.59 37.84 35.59
N THR A 18 -0.36 37.83 36.11
CA THR A 18 -0.02 38.12 37.50
C THR A 18 -0.54 39.51 37.91
N MET A 19 -1.47 39.54 38.85
CA MET A 19 -1.85 40.71 39.64
C MET A 19 -1.79 40.27 41.12
N GLN A 20 -0.78 40.73 41.84
CA GLN A 20 -0.75 40.70 43.30
C GLN A 20 -1.92 41.55 43.83
N ASP A 21 -2.56 41.06 44.90
CA ASP A 21 -3.76 41.59 45.55
C ASP A 21 -5.04 41.65 44.70
N ASN A 22 -5.80 40.55 44.71
CA ASN A 22 -7.25 40.62 44.54
C ASN A 22 -7.91 39.69 45.55
N ASP A 23 -8.59 40.28 46.53
CA ASP A 23 -9.58 39.61 47.35
C ASP A 23 -10.60 38.95 46.41
N PHE A 24 -10.66 37.61 46.42
CA PHE A 24 -11.56 36.86 45.54
C PHE A 24 -13.00 37.07 46.01
N THR A 25 -13.65 38.07 45.42
CA THR A 25 -15.04 38.40 45.71
C THR A 25 -15.96 37.62 44.79
N VAL A 26 -16.71 36.67 45.36
CA VAL A 26 -17.76 35.93 44.64
C VAL A 26 -18.89 36.90 44.33
N ARG A 27 -19.01 37.30 43.07
CA ARG A 27 -20.10 38.19 42.62
C ARG A 27 -21.40 37.42 42.52
N ASN A 28 -22.45 37.96 43.13
CA ASN A 28 -23.80 37.39 43.01
C ASN A 28 -24.47 37.81 41.67
N ALA A 29 -25.59 37.18 41.34
CA ALA A 29 -26.29 37.40 40.06
C ALA A 29 -26.69 38.88 39.83
N GLU A 30 -26.97 39.62 40.90
CA GLU A 30 -27.34 41.04 40.83
C GLU A 30 -26.14 41.95 40.54
N GLN A 31 -24.96 41.63 41.09
CA GLN A 31 -23.71 42.33 40.81
C GLN A 31 -23.22 42.07 39.37
N ILE A 32 -23.41 40.86 38.85
CA ILE A 32 -23.08 40.50 37.46
C ILE A 32 -24.01 41.20 36.48
N ASN A 33 -25.31 41.32 36.80
CA ASN A 33 -26.28 41.99 35.94
C ASN A 33 -26.13 43.53 35.88
N LYS A 34 -25.52 44.13 36.90
CA LYS A 34 -25.26 45.59 36.97
C LYS A 34 -23.95 46.00 36.31
N ASP A 35 -23.02 45.08 36.11
CA ASP A 35 -21.74 45.32 35.43
C ASP A 35 -21.84 44.88 33.95
N PRO A 36 -21.87 45.83 32.99
CA PRO A 36 -22.03 45.52 31.57
C PRO A 36 -20.88 44.67 31.02
N VAL A 37 -19.67 44.77 31.59
CA VAL A 37 -18.53 43.94 31.19
C VAL A 37 -18.73 42.51 31.69
N ALA A 38 -19.10 42.33 32.95
CA ALA A 38 -19.35 41.00 33.53
C ALA A 38 -20.50 40.27 32.82
N LYS A 39 -21.58 40.98 32.48
CA LYS A 39 -22.69 40.44 31.70
C LYS A 39 -22.26 39.99 30.30
N SER A 40 -21.46 40.80 29.59
CA SER A 40 -20.93 40.45 28.27
C SER A 40 -20.01 39.22 28.29
N ILE A 41 -19.25 39.03 29.38
CA ILE A 41 -18.41 37.85 29.58
C ILE A 41 -19.27 36.61 29.81
N LEU A 42 -20.33 36.71 30.61
CA LEU A 42 -21.28 35.62 30.85
C LEU A 42 -21.96 35.18 29.56
N GLU A 43 -22.47 36.12 28.76
CA GLU A 43 -23.11 35.85 27.46
C GLU A 43 -22.14 35.14 26.49
N LYS A 44 -20.86 35.56 26.45
CA LYS A 44 -19.82 34.89 25.65
C LYS A 44 -19.52 33.48 26.15
N ILE A 45 -19.49 33.25 27.46
CA ILE A 45 -19.28 31.91 28.04
C ILE A 45 -20.44 30.98 27.67
N GLU A 46 -21.68 31.45 27.74
CA GLU A 46 -22.85 30.68 27.32
C GLU A 46 -22.83 30.36 25.83
N LEU A 47 -22.49 31.33 24.98
CA LEU A 47 -22.32 31.13 23.55
C LEU A 47 -21.24 30.08 23.24
N MET A 48 -20.07 30.18 23.89
CA MET A 48 -18.99 29.21 23.72
C MET A 48 -19.38 27.81 24.19
N LYS A 49 -20.10 27.68 25.32
CA LYS A 49 -20.61 26.38 25.79
C LYS A 49 -21.53 25.73 24.77
N LYS A 50 -22.42 26.51 24.15
CA LYS A 50 -23.31 26.03 23.09
C LYS A 50 -22.52 25.56 21.86
N GLN A 51 -21.55 26.35 21.40
CA GLN A 51 -20.68 25.98 20.28
C GLN A 51 -19.84 24.73 20.57
N MET A 52 -19.32 24.58 21.79
CA MET A 52 -18.57 23.37 22.19
C MET A 52 -19.46 22.12 22.22
N ALA A 53 -20.72 22.25 22.66
CA ALA A 53 -21.67 21.15 22.62
C ALA A 53 -21.99 20.71 21.19
N GLU A 54 -22.19 21.66 20.28
CA GLU A 54 -22.40 21.41 18.84
C GLU A 54 -21.19 20.72 18.20
N ILE A 55 -19.96 21.23 18.43
CA ILE A 55 -18.72 20.62 17.92
C ILE A 55 -18.55 19.18 18.45
N LYS A 56 -18.86 18.94 19.73
CA LYS A 56 -18.78 17.60 20.33
C LYS A 56 -19.76 16.63 19.69
N ASP A 57 -20.99 17.09 19.41
CA ASP A 57 -22.01 16.29 18.75
C ASP A 57 -21.65 15.99 17.27
N GLU A 58 -21.15 16.98 16.53
CA GLU A 58 -20.65 16.79 15.16
C GLU A 58 -19.48 15.79 15.11
N LYS A 59 -18.49 15.93 16.01
CA LYS A 59 -17.39 14.96 16.11
C LYS A 59 -17.89 13.55 16.40
N LYS A 60 -18.89 13.40 17.28
CA LYS A 60 -19.48 12.09 17.60
C LYS A 60 -20.16 11.49 16.37
N LYS A 61 -20.97 12.28 15.65
CA LYS A 61 -21.61 11.87 14.39
C LYS A 61 -20.59 11.46 13.33
N GLN A 62 -19.51 12.23 13.17
CA GLN A 62 -18.42 11.89 12.24
C GLN A 62 -17.73 10.58 12.63
N GLN A 63 -17.46 10.36 13.92
CA GLN A 63 -16.87 9.11 14.40
C GLN A 63 -17.80 7.90 14.19
N GLU A 64 -19.09 8.05 14.45
CA GLU A 64 -20.08 6.99 14.21
C GLU A 64 -20.22 6.68 12.71
N HIS A 65 -20.23 7.72 11.86
CA HIS A 65 -20.23 7.54 10.41
C HIS A 65 -18.96 6.84 9.93
N GLN A 66 -17.78 7.24 10.42
CA GLN A 66 -16.52 6.60 10.08
C GLN A 66 -16.51 5.12 10.49
N LYS A 67 -16.98 4.80 11.70
CA LYS A 67 -17.14 3.41 12.15
C LYS A 67 -18.06 2.60 11.23
N PHE A 68 -19.18 3.18 10.81
CA PHE A 68 -20.10 2.54 9.87
C PHE A 68 -19.42 2.27 8.52
N ILE A 69 -18.71 3.25 7.96
CA ILE A 69 -17.96 3.10 6.70
C ILE A 69 -16.90 2.00 6.83
N ASP A 70 -16.16 1.95 7.94
CA ASP A 70 -15.12 0.94 8.14
C ASP A 70 -15.71 -0.46 8.34
N GLN A 71 -16.87 -0.59 8.97
CA GLN A 71 -17.62 -1.85 9.03
C GLN A 71 -18.04 -2.32 7.64
N GLN A 72 -18.59 -1.43 6.81
CA GLN A 72 -18.98 -1.75 5.43
C GLN A 72 -17.77 -2.19 4.59
N ARG A 73 -16.63 -1.49 4.73
CA ARG A 73 -15.38 -1.87 4.07
C ARG A 73 -14.87 -3.24 4.53
N ALA A 74 -14.98 -3.54 5.83
CA ALA A 74 -14.57 -4.84 6.37
C ALA A 74 -15.42 -5.98 5.81
N VAL A 75 -16.75 -5.82 5.78
CA VAL A 75 -17.67 -6.80 5.19
C VAL A 75 -17.40 -6.99 3.70
N ALA A 76 -17.27 -5.90 2.94
CA ALA A 76 -16.95 -5.97 1.52
C ALA A 76 -15.61 -6.69 1.26
N LYS A 77 -14.59 -6.43 2.07
CA LYS A 77 -13.29 -7.10 1.98
C LYS A 77 -13.40 -8.59 2.31
N GLN A 78 -14.20 -8.96 3.31
CA GLN A 78 -14.43 -10.35 3.68
C GLN A 78 -15.13 -11.12 2.55
N GLU A 79 -16.21 -10.57 1.99
CA GLU A 79 -16.92 -11.20 0.87
C GLU A 79 -16.04 -11.28 -0.39
N LEU A 80 -15.27 -10.23 -0.68
CA LEU A 80 -14.28 -10.26 -1.75
C LEU A 80 -13.27 -11.39 -1.56
N ASN A 81 -12.68 -11.52 -0.36
CA ASN A 81 -11.71 -12.57 -0.08
C ASN A 81 -12.32 -13.96 -0.25
N LYS A 82 -13.54 -14.17 0.26
CA LYS A 82 -14.26 -15.44 0.12
C LYS A 82 -14.53 -15.79 -1.35
N GLU A 83 -14.89 -14.81 -2.16
CA GLU A 83 -15.10 -15.03 -3.60
C GLU A 83 -13.77 -15.30 -4.33
N LEU A 84 -12.69 -14.60 -3.96
CA LEU A 84 -11.35 -14.89 -4.48
C LEU A 84 -10.91 -16.31 -4.14
N ASP A 85 -11.16 -16.79 -2.92
CA ASP A 85 -10.83 -18.15 -2.50
C ASP A 85 -11.62 -19.19 -3.31
N ARG A 86 -12.93 -18.97 -3.50
CA ARG A 86 -13.78 -19.83 -4.35
C ARG A 86 -13.30 -19.85 -5.78
N MET A 87 -12.97 -18.70 -6.35
CA MET A 87 -12.44 -18.58 -7.70
C MET A 87 -11.10 -19.33 -7.82
N ASN A 88 -10.21 -19.16 -6.84
CA ASN A 88 -8.91 -19.83 -6.83
C ASN A 88 -9.05 -21.36 -6.77
N ASP A 89 -9.94 -21.90 -5.93
CA ASP A 89 -10.17 -23.36 -5.89
C ASP A 89 -10.83 -23.87 -7.19
N LYS A 90 -11.84 -23.16 -7.71
CA LYS A 90 -12.52 -23.52 -8.97
C LYS A 90 -11.56 -23.59 -10.16
N TYR A 91 -10.58 -22.69 -10.21
CA TYR A 91 -9.63 -22.60 -11.32
C TYR A 91 -8.23 -23.10 -10.98
N LYS A 92 -8.05 -23.85 -9.88
CA LYS A 92 -6.73 -24.32 -9.42
C LYS A 92 -5.97 -25.10 -10.51
N ASP A 93 -6.68 -25.93 -11.26
CA ASP A 93 -6.13 -26.75 -12.35
C ASP A 93 -5.90 -25.95 -13.63
N HIS A 94 -6.44 -24.73 -13.71
CA HIS A 94 -6.28 -23.80 -14.82
C HIS A 94 -5.31 -22.66 -14.48
N THR A 95 -4.58 -22.77 -13.37
CA THR A 95 -3.53 -21.82 -13.03
C THR A 95 -2.33 -21.97 -13.97
N PRO A 96 -1.53 -20.90 -14.19
CA PRO A 96 -0.30 -20.99 -14.97
C PRO A 96 0.62 -22.12 -14.47
N LYS A 97 0.67 -22.36 -13.15
CA LYS A 97 1.46 -23.44 -12.56
C LYS A 97 0.92 -24.82 -12.92
N ALA A 98 -0.39 -25.04 -12.85
CA ALA A 98 -1.00 -26.32 -13.24
C ALA A 98 -0.76 -26.62 -14.72
N SER A 99 -1.05 -25.67 -15.61
CA SER A 99 -0.78 -25.81 -17.05
C SER A 99 0.70 -26.05 -17.35
N PHE A 100 1.60 -25.34 -16.66
CA PHE A 100 3.03 -25.52 -16.82
C PHE A 100 3.52 -26.88 -16.29
N THR A 101 2.94 -27.38 -15.20
CA THR A 101 3.25 -28.71 -14.66
C THR A 101 2.96 -29.79 -15.70
N SER A 102 1.80 -29.73 -16.36
CA SER A 102 1.44 -30.65 -17.44
C SER A 102 2.39 -30.54 -18.62
N PHE A 103 2.79 -29.32 -19.00
CA PHE A 103 3.79 -29.10 -20.04
C PHE A 103 5.15 -29.74 -19.68
N VAL A 104 5.68 -29.49 -18.48
CA VAL A 104 6.99 -30.04 -18.05
C VAL A 104 6.95 -31.56 -17.97
N SER A 105 5.85 -32.14 -17.50
CA SER A 105 5.67 -33.59 -17.42
C SER A 105 5.73 -34.29 -18.78
N SER A 106 5.46 -33.55 -19.88
CA SER A 106 5.59 -34.06 -21.26
C SER A 106 7.03 -34.03 -21.81
N LYS A 107 8.00 -33.50 -21.06
CA LYS A 107 9.40 -33.33 -21.49
C LYS A 107 10.30 -34.45 -20.97
N PRO A 108 11.43 -34.74 -21.66
CA PRO A 108 12.47 -35.63 -21.14
C PRO A 108 12.89 -35.25 -19.72
N ALA A 109 13.02 -36.26 -18.84
CA ALA A 109 13.19 -36.08 -17.40
C ALA A 109 14.44 -35.23 -17.03
N ASP A 110 15.52 -35.41 -17.77
CA ASP A 110 16.77 -34.66 -17.69
C ASP A 110 16.61 -33.15 -17.95
N THR A 111 15.65 -32.76 -18.79
CA THR A 111 15.39 -31.34 -19.12
C THR A 111 14.37 -30.66 -18.20
N GLN A 112 13.61 -31.41 -17.41
CA GLN A 112 12.47 -30.87 -16.65
C GLN A 112 12.88 -29.80 -15.63
N LEU A 113 14.04 -29.96 -14.98
CA LEU A 113 14.53 -29.01 -13.99
C LEU A 113 14.91 -27.65 -14.59
N VAL A 114 15.42 -27.63 -15.83
CA VAL A 114 15.68 -26.38 -16.56
C VAL A 114 14.38 -25.62 -16.79
N TYR A 115 13.32 -26.30 -17.24
CA TYR A 115 12.01 -25.67 -17.43
C TYR A 115 11.43 -25.13 -16.13
N TRP A 116 11.54 -25.87 -15.03
CA TRP A 116 11.08 -25.40 -13.72
C TRP A 116 11.84 -24.16 -13.25
N ASP A 117 13.15 -24.12 -13.41
CA ASP A 117 13.95 -22.95 -13.03
C ASP A 117 13.64 -21.73 -13.92
N MET A 118 13.41 -21.92 -15.22
CA MET A 118 12.95 -20.86 -16.11
C MET A 118 11.58 -20.31 -15.69
N PHE A 119 10.66 -21.19 -15.28
CA PHE A 119 9.36 -20.77 -14.75
C PHE A 119 9.52 -19.99 -13.45
N ASN A 120 10.36 -20.46 -12.53
CA ASN A 120 10.62 -19.76 -11.27
C ASN A 120 11.21 -18.37 -11.52
N PHE A 121 12.13 -18.23 -12.46
CA PHE A 121 12.66 -16.92 -12.88
C PHE A 121 11.55 -16.01 -13.40
N GLN A 122 10.66 -16.50 -14.28
CA GLN A 122 9.53 -15.71 -14.77
C GLN A 122 8.58 -15.28 -13.63
N GLN A 123 8.30 -16.18 -12.68
CA GLN A 123 7.47 -15.86 -11.52
C GLN A 123 8.12 -14.81 -10.61
N GLN A 124 9.44 -14.84 -10.46
CA GLN A 124 10.19 -13.80 -9.77
C GLN A 124 10.05 -12.45 -10.47
N LYS A 125 10.22 -12.39 -11.79
CA LYS A 125 10.04 -11.14 -12.57
C LYS A 125 8.63 -10.57 -12.44
N VAL A 126 7.60 -11.41 -12.48
CA VAL A 126 6.20 -10.99 -12.25
C VAL A 126 6.01 -10.47 -10.83
N SER A 127 6.61 -11.12 -9.82
CA SER A 127 6.57 -10.66 -8.43
C SER A 127 7.22 -9.28 -8.25
N GLU A 128 8.41 -9.08 -8.83
CA GLU A 128 9.11 -7.78 -8.86
C GLU A 128 8.27 -6.70 -9.54
N ALA A 129 7.66 -7.01 -10.69
CA ALA A 129 6.78 -6.09 -11.42
C ALA A 129 5.56 -5.66 -10.58
N ARG A 130 4.92 -6.60 -9.89
CA ARG A 130 3.80 -6.32 -8.98
C ARG A 130 4.23 -5.44 -7.81
N LYS A 131 5.41 -5.68 -7.24
CA LYS A 131 5.97 -4.85 -6.17
C LYS A 131 6.25 -3.42 -6.65
N ALA A 132 6.84 -3.25 -7.83
CA ALA A 132 7.09 -1.93 -8.42
C ALA A 132 5.79 -1.15 -8.66
N MET A 133 4.78 -1.81 -9.25
CA MET A 133 3.45 -1.23 -9.44
C MET A 133 2.82 -0.78 -8.11
N LYS A 134 2.83 -1.67 -7.11
CA LYS A 134 2.29 -1.38 -5.79
C LYS A 134 3.01 -0.19 -5.13
N SER A 135 4.32 -0.12 -5.25
CA SER A 135 5.11 0.98 -4.71
C SER A 135 4.70 2.33 -5.30
N VAL A 136 4.39 2.40 -6.61
CA VAL A 136 3.92 3.67 -7.22
C VAL A 136 2.54 4.05 -6.70
N LEU A 137 1.61 3.10 -6.61
CA LEU A 137 0.25 3.34 -6.12
C LEU A 137 0.23 3.77 -4.65
N ASP A 138 1.01 3.10 -3.80
CA ASP A 138 1.10 3.40 -2.37
C ASP A 138 1.67 4.82 -2.11
N ASN A 139 2.51 5.32 -3.02
CA ASN A 139 3.10 6.67 -2.96
C ASN A 139 2.25 7.75 -3.67
N GLY A 140 1.02 7.41 -4.09
CA GLY A 140 0.10 8.37 -4.72
C GLY A 140 0.37 8.66 -6.19
N GLY A 141 1.16 7.82 -6.87
CA GLY A 141 1.37 7.90 -8.31
C GLY A 141 0.13 7.49 -9.11
N SER A 142 0.08 7.93 -10.36
CA SER A 142 -1.00 7.61 -11.29
C SER A 142 -1.00 6.14 -11.72
N LEU A 143 -2.14 5.68 -12.23
CA LEU A 143 -2.26 4.34 -12.80
C LEU A 143 -1.34 4.14 -14.01
N GLN A 144 -1.07 5.19 -14.78
CA GLN A 144 -0.15 5.13 -15.92
C GLN A 144 1.27 4.88 -15.45
N GLU A 145 1.76 5.66 -14.49
CA GLU A 145 3.10 5.47 -13.90
C GLU A 145 3.24 4.10 -13.24
N ALA A 146 2.20 3.62 -12.56
CA ALA A 146 2.22 2.30 -11.93
C ALA A 146 2.32 1.16 -12.97
N ARG A 147 1.63 1.29 -14.11
CA ARG A 147 1.72 0.33 -15.23
C ARG A 147 3.08 0.39 -15.91
N GLU A 148 3.65 1.57 -16.06
CA GLU A 148 4.99 1.74 -16.62
C GLU A 148 6.05 1.12 -15.71
N ALA A 149 5.95 1.33 -14.39
CA ALA A 149 6.80 0.68 -13.40
C ALA A 149 6.67 -0.86 -13.44
N TYR A 150 5.44 -1.38 -13.59
CA TYR A 150 5.22 -2.81 -13.80
C TYR A 150 5.95 -3.32 -15.04
N HIS A 151 5.75 -2.66 -16.17
CA HIS A 151 6.35 -3.06 -17.44
C HIS A 151 7.88 -3.04 -17.37
N ASN A 152 8.45 -1.97 -16.82
CA ASN A 152 9.89 -1.80 -16.72
C ASN A 152 10.54 -2.83 -15.78
N ALA A 153 9.91 -3.11 -14.64
CA ALA A 153 10.42 -4.11 -13.70
C ALA A 153 10.23 -5.56 -14.20
N GLY A 154 9.14 -5.83 -14.93
CA GLY A 154 8.84 -7.14 -15.50
C GLY A 154 9.60 -7.45 -16.80
N ALA A 155 10.17 -6.44 -17.46
CA ALA A 155 10.91 -6.61 -18.70
C ALA A 155 12.15 -7.48 -18.49
N VAL A 156 12.39 -8.37 -19.45
CA VAL A 156 13.60 -9.21 -19.53
C VAL A 156 14.24 -9.00 -20.89
N LYS A 157 15.53 -8.71 -20.90
CA LYS A 157 16.28 -8.56 -22.16
C LYS A 157 16.60 -9.95 -22.73
N ARG A 158 16.64 -10.07 -24.06
CA ARG A 158 17.02 -11.32 -24.74
C ARG A 158 18.36 -11.87 -24.25
N VAL A 159 19.36 -11.01 -24.03
CA VAL A 159 20.68 -11.43 -23.52
C VAL A 159 20.59 -12.08 -22.14
N GLN A 160 19.75 -11.55 -21.25
CA GLN A 160 19.52 -12.14 -19.92
C GLN A 160 18.88 -13.53 -20.02
N LEU A 161 17.93 -13.72 -20.96
CA LEU A 161 17.34 -15.04 -21.19
C LEU A 161 18.39 -16.04 -21.69
N ILE A 162 19.28 -15.61 -22.57
CA ILE A 162 20.39 -16.44 -23.06
C ILE A 162 21.32 -16.82 -21.91
N ASP A 163 21.74 -15.85 -21.11
CA ASP A 163 22.64 -16.07 -19.96
C ASP A 163 22.03 -17.05 -18.95
N ILE A 164 20.78 -16.83 -18.56
CA ILE A 164 20.08 -17.72 -17.63
C ILE A 164 19.94 -19.12 -18.22
N THR A 165 19.58 -19.24 -19.50
CA THR A 165 19.45 -20.54 -20.16
C THR A 165 20.79 -21.29 -20.18
N LYS A 166 21.89 -20.58 -20.48
CA LYS A 166 23.25 -21.13 -20.40
C LYS A 166 23.57 -21.65 -19.00
N ASP A 167 23.33 -20.83 -17.97
CA ASP A 167 23.62 -21.18 -16.58
C ASP A 167 22.80 -22.39 -16.12
N LEU A 168 21.53 -22.47 -16.51
CA LEU A 168 20.66 -23.59 -16.17
C LEU A 168 21.08 -24.89 -16.88
N ASN A 169 21.51 -24.82 -18.15
CA ASN A 169 22.04 -25.99 -18.85
C ASN A 169 23.31 -26.53 -18.17
N ILE A 170 24.18 -25.65 -17.68
CA ILE A 170 25.37 -26.05 -16.93
C ILE A 170 24.99 -26.64 -15.57
N LYS A 171 24.13 -25.93 -14.82
CA LYS A 171 23.67 -26.33 -13.49
C LYS A 171 23.04 -27.73 -13.48
N HIS A 172 22.27 -28.06 -14.51
CA HIS A 172 21.56 -29.34 -14.63
C HIS A 172 22.29 -30.38 -15.48
N GLY A 173 23.56 -30.14 -15.84
CA GLY A 173 24.41 -31.12 -16.53
C GLY A 173 24.06 -31.40 -17.98
N LEU A 174 23.31 -30.51 -18.64
CA LEU A 174 22.96 -30.61 -20.06
C LEU A 174 24.05 -30.03 -20.97
N ALA A 175 24.95 -29.22 -20.42
CA ALA A 175 26.13 -28.70 -21.10
C ALA A 175 27.24 -28.41 -20.09
N ASP A 176 28.46 -28.21 -20.57
CA ASP A 176 29.55 -27.67 -19.78
C ASP A 176 29.93 -26.26 -20.25
N ASN A 177 30.86 -25.63 -19.53
CA ASN A 177 31.37 -24.29 -19.87
C ASN A 177 32.01 -24.25 -21.26
N THR A 178 32.66 -25.33 -21.70
CA THR A 178 33.33 -25.40 -22.99
C THR A 178 32.30 -25.35 -24.11
N VAL A 179 31.27 -26.21 -24.05
CA VAL A 179 30.16 -26.23 -25.01
C VAL A 179 29.43 -24.89 -25.01
N GLN A 180 29.14 -24.30 -23.85
CA GLN A 180 28.44 -23.01 -23.79
C GLN A 180 29.29 -21.83 -24.25
N SER A 181 30.63 -21.94 -24.22
CA SER A 181 31.54 -20.91 -24.72
C SER A 181 31.58 -20.81 -26.24
N THR A 182 31.08 -21.81 -26.96
CA THR A 182 31.01 -21.77 -28.43
C THR A 182 29.92 -20.83 -28.93
N PHE A 183 28.97 -20.42 -28.09
CA PHE A 183 27.89 -19.50 -28.48
C PHE A 183 28.30 -18.05 -28.21
N ASP A 184 27.96 -17.15 -29.15
CA ASP A 184 28.11 -15.71 -28.95
C ASP A 184 27.06 -15.15 -27.95
N LYS A 185 27.18 -13.86 -27.61
CA LYS A 185 26.24 -13.15 -26.72
C LYS A 185 24.78 -13.12 -27.20
N TYR A 186 24.51 -13.57 -28.43
CA TYR A 186 23.20 -13.68 -29.04
C TYR A 186 22.71 -15.13 -29.16
N GLY A 187 23.45 -16.09 -28.60
CA GLY A 187 23.15 -17.51 -28.62
C GLY A 187 23.40 -18.17 -29.98
N LYS A 188 24.29 -17.62 -30.80
CA LYS A 188 24.62 -18.15 -32.14
C LYS A 188 25.99 -18.80 -32.14
N LEU A 189 26.11 -19.88 -32.92
CA LEU A 189 27.42 -20.47 -33.23
C LEU A 189 28.21 -19.56 -34.18
N PRO A 190 29.55 -19.65 -34.17
CA PRO A 190 30.39 -18.94 -35.13
C PRO A 190 30.00 -19.40 -36.52
N ARG A 191 29.79 -18.45 -37.43
CA ARG A 191 29.63 -18.76 -38.85
C ARG A 191 31.02 -18.82 -39.45
N TYR A 192 31.38 -19.96 -40.03
CA TYR A 192 32.50 -20.06 -40.93
C TYR A 192 31.93 -19.86 -42.33
N ASP A 193 32.37 -18.80 -42.99
CA ASP A 193 32.13 -18.44 -44.38
C ASP A 193 32.83 -19.39 -45.36
#